data_AF-A0A1B6I5K9-F1
#
_entry.id   AF-A0A1B6I5K9-F1
#
_cell.length_a   1.000
_cell.length_b   1.000
_cell.length_c   1.000
_cell.angle_alpha   90.00
_cell.angle_beta   90.00
_cell.angle_gamma   90.00
#
_symmetry.space_group_name_H-M   'P 1'
#
loop_
_entity.id
_entity.type
_entity.pdbx_description
1 polymer ?
#
loop_
_entity_poly.entity_id
_entity_poly.type
_entity_poly.pdbx_seq_one_letter_code
_entity_poly.pdbx_strand_id
1 'polypeptide(L)'
;LQPDMTGYLVGWGKTLECARGESCGDTSDTLMYTNTSFLSFRQCYEAMQRIKRLPFSRITTDKFCAGNGTYSVAQQGDSGGGVTFEFEGIHYVKGVVSSKISLQDSYSFSAFTNVSHHITWIRGMASYCVSNIETSNLVHSFFLVQGSYNLIGPSKHRFISLFTKCLWLVYFIYYLINSSKIF
;
A
#
# COMPACT_ATOMS: atom_id res chain seq x y z
N LEU A 1 -1.24 -19.19 1.43
CA LEU A 1 -2.43 -18.55 2.04
C LEU A 1 -3.51 -19.60 2.06
N GLN A 2 -4.03 -19.90 3.23
CA GLN A 2 -5.19 -20.77 3.31
C GLN A 2 -6.45 -19.94 2.97
N PRO A 3 -7.48 -20.55 2.36
CA PRO A 3 -8.69 -19.85 1.92
C PRO A 3 -9.52 -19.22 3.05
N ASP A 4 -9.25 -19.57 4.31
CA ASP A 4 -9.98 -19.19 5.52
C ASP A 4 -9.39 -17.98 6.27
N MET A 5 -8.26 -17.44 5.82
CA MET A 5 -7.65 -16.26 6.46
C MET A 5 -8.44 -15.00 6.13
N THR A 6 -8.84 -14.25 7.16
CA THR A 6 -9.50 -12.95 7.02
C THR A 6 -8.47 -11.84 6.88
N GLY A 7 -8.63 -11.05 5.83
CA GLY A 7 -7.84 -9.85 5.58
C GLY A 7 -8.54 -8.61 6.13
N TYR A 8 -7.74 -7.60 6.51
CA TYR A 8 -8.23 -6.32 7.00
C TYR A 8 -7.52 -5.20 6.26
N LEU A 9 -8.32 -4.27 5.73
CA LEU A 9 -7.88 -3.03 5.13
C LEU A 9 -8.35 -1.87 5.99
N VAL A 10 -7.48 -0.88 6.18
CA VAL A 10 -7.79 0.36 6.90
C VAL A 10 -7.47 1.57 6.03
N GLY A 11 -8.22 2.66 6.17
CA GLY A 11 -7.99 3.86 5.38
C GLY A 11 -8.97 5.00 5.67
N TRP A 12 -8.67 6.14 5.03
CA TRP A 12 -9.50 7.35 5.03
C TRP A 12 -10.08 7.63 3.63
N GLY A 13 -10.01 6.65 2.73
CA GLY A 13 -10.55 6.77 1.39
C GLY A 13 -12.06 6.95 1.37
N LYS A 14 -12.58 7.05 0.16
CA LYS A 14 -14.02 7.13 -0.09
C LYS A 14 -14.74 5.94 0.52
N THR A 15 -15.87 6.21 1.15
CA THR A 15 -16.62 5.21 1.93
C THR A 15 -17.69 4.46 1.11
N LEU A 16 -17.96 4.88 -0.13
CA LEU A 16 -19.00 4.29 -0.95
C LEU A 16 -18.50 3.81 -2.32
N GLU A 17 -19.04 2.67 -2.73
CA GLU A 17 -19.01 2.20 -4.10
C GLU A 17 -20.40 2.37 -4.70
N CYS A 18 -20.50 3.04 -5.84
CA CYS A 18 -21.75 3.19 -6.58
C CYS A 18 -21.67 2.50 -7.94
N ALA A 19 -22.68 2.75 -8.78
CA ALA A 19 -22.95 2.00 -9.99
C ALA A 19 -21.68 1.76 -10.84
N ARG A 20 -21.56 0.54 -11.37
CA ARG A 20 -20.42 0.08 -12.19
C ARG A 20 -19.07 0.03 -11.46
N GLY A 21 -19.10 -0.05 -10.13
CA GLY A 21 -17.90 -0.14 -9.32
C GLY A 21 -17.10 1.16 -9.29
N GLU A 22 -17.75 2.31 -9.43
CA GLU A 22 -17.11 3.62 -9.27
C GLU A 22 -16.96 3.97 -7.78
N SER A 23 -15.87 4.66 -7.44
CA SER A 23 -15.66 5.18 -6.08
C SER A 23 -16.37 6.53 -5.90
N CYS A 24 -17.29 6.61 -4.94
CA CYS A 24 -18.07 7.81 -4.66
C CYS A 24 -18.31 7.98 -3.15
N GLY A 25 -19.14 8.97 -2.81
CA GLY A 25 -19.22 9.48 -1.45
C GLY A 25 -17.98 10.28 -1.08
N ASP A 26 -17.98 10.73 0.17
CA ASP A 26 -16.90 11.51 0.75
C ASP A 26 -15.84 10.60 1.37
N THR A 27 -14.64 11.15 1.49
CA THR A 27 -13.57 10.57 2.32
C THR A 27 -13.96 10.67 3.79
N SER A 28 -13.39 9.81 4.63
CA SER A 28 -13.67 9.83 6.08
C SER A 28 -12.63 10.66 6.82
N ASP A 29 -13.05 11.47 7.79
CA ASP A 29 -12.15 12.15 8.74
C ASP A 29 -11.63 11.20 9.83
N THR A 30 -12.30 10.06 10.00
CA THR A 30 -11.92 9.02 10.96
C THR A 30 -11.38 7.80 10.23
N LEU A 31 -10.43 7.10 10.85
CA LEU A 31 -9.87 5.88 10.26
C LEU A 31 -10.97 4.81 10.18
N MET A 32 -11.22 4.33 8.98
CA MET A 32 -12.18 3.26 8.71
C MET A 32 -11.44 1.94 8.50
N TYR A 33 -12.17 0.83 8.64
CA TYR A 33 -11.67 -0.50 8.29
C TYR A 33 -12.74 -1.35 7.61
N THR A 34 -12.30 -2.33 6.85
CA THR A 34 -13.15 -3.35 6.24
C THR A 34 -12.42 -4.69 6.21
N ASN A 35 -13.19 -5.78 6.20
CA ASN A 35 -12.66 -7.11 6.02
C ASN A 35 -12.65 -7.54 4.55
N THR A 36 -11.78 -8.47 4.21
CA THR A 36 -11.64 -8.98 2.84
C THR A 36 -11.20 -10.43 2.86
N SER A 37 -11.52 -11.16 1.79
CA SER A 37 -10.98 -12.50 1.55
C SER A 37 -10.07 -12.48 0.34
N PHE A 38 -9.09 -13.40 0.32
CA PHE A 38 -8.19 -13.56 -0.81
C PHE A 38 -8.96 -14.10 -2.03
N LEU A 39 -8.68 -13.56 -3.22
CA LEU A 39 -9.14 -14.16 -4.47
C LEU A 39 -8.02 -15.06 -5.02
N SER A 40 -8.36 -16.27 -5.45
CA SER A 40 -7.35 -17.13 -6.07
C SER A 40 -6.70 -16.43 -7.27
N PHE A 41 -5.42 -16.70 -7.52
CA PHE A 41 -4.70 -16.10 -8.65
C PHE A 41 -5.45 -16.31 -9.96
N ARG A 42 -6.04 -17.50 -10.16
CA ARG A 42 -6.86 -17.82 -11.32
C ARG A 42 -8.07 -16.90 -11.46
N GLN A 43 -8.87 -16.71 -10.40
CA GLN A 43 -10.03 -15.81 -10.43
C GLN A 43 -9.62 -14.37 -10.75
N CYS A 44 -8.59 -13.88 -10.06
CA CYS A 44 -8.01 -12.55 -10.26
C CYS A 44 -7.52 -12.35 -11.70
N TYR A 45 -6.78 -13.31 -12.23
CA TYR A 45 -6.22 -13.28 -13.58
C TYR A 45 -7.29 -13.38 -14.67
N GLU A 46 -8.24 -14.31 -14.54
CA GLU A 46 -9.36 -14.48 -15.48
C GLU A 46 -10.28 -13.26 -15.49
N ALA A 47 -10.56 -12.67 -14.32
CA ALA A 47 -11.35 -11.45 -14.19
C ALA A 47 -10.70 -10.28 -14.93
N MET A 48 -9.38 -10.13 -14.81
CA MET A 48 -8.65 -9.08 -15.53
C MET A 48 -8.62 -9.27 -17.05
N GLN A 49 -8.54 -10.51 -17.55
CA GLN A 49 -8.59 -10.77 -18.99
C GLN A 49 -9.92 -10.33 -19.63
N ARG A 50 -10.99 -10.21 -18.85
CA ARG A 50 -12.30 -9.72 -19.33
C ARG A 50 -12.33 -8.21 -19.54
N ILE A 51 -11.32 -7.47 -19.07
CA ILE A 51 -11.24 -6.01 -19.22
C ILE A 51 -10.72 -5.70 -20.64
N LYS A 52 -11.64 -5.65 -21.60
CA LYS A 52 -11.37 -5.40 -23.03
C LYS A 52 -10.61 -4.10 -23.35
N ARG A 53 -10.49 -3.18 -22.39
CA ARG A 53 -9.88 -1.85 -22.59
C ARG A 53 -8.37 -1.80 -22.43
N LEU A 54 -7.73 -2.88 -21.95
CA LEU A 54 -6.30 -2.87 -21.66
C LEU A 54 -5.61 -4.11 -22.24
N PRO A 55 -5.25 -4.11 -23.54
CA PRO A 55 -4.59 -5.24 -24.19
C PRO A 55 -3.24 -5.63 -23.54
N PHE A 56 -2.69 -4.76 -22.68
CA PHE A 56 -1.44 -4.98 -21.94
C PHE A 56 -1.57 -4.90 -20.41
N SER A 57 -2.74 -4.61 -19.80
CA SER A 57 -2.85 -4.61 -18.33
C SER A 57 -3.05 -6.04 -17.80
N ARG A 58 -1.96 -6.78 -17.75
CA ARG A 58 -1.88 -8.02 -17.01
C ARG A 58 -1.52 -7.67 -15.57
N ILE A 59 -2.22 -8.26 -14.58
CA ILE A 59 -1.67 -8.30 -13.23
C ILE A 59 -0.30 -8.97 -13.34
N THR A 60 0.72 -8.23 -12.94
CA THR A 60 2.09 -8.71 -12.88
C THR A 60 2.22 -9.68 -11.70
N THR A 61 3.22 -10.56 -11.73
CA THR A 61 3.37 -11.65 -10.74
C THR A 61 3.66 -11.16 -9.31
N ASP A 62 3.99 -9.89 -9.16
CA ASP A 62 4.12 -9.16 -7.89
C ASP A 62 2.78 -8.70 -7.32
N LYS A 63 1.63 -8.96 -7.96
CA LYS A 63 0.31 -8.50 -7.50
C LYS A 63 -0.64 -9.65 -7.17
N PHE A 64 -1.56 -9.39 -6.26
CA PHE A 64 -2.67 -10.29 -5.92
C PHE A 64 -3.98 -9.50 -5.77
N CYS A 65 -5.12 -10.20 -5.84
CA CYS A 65 -6.42 -9.59 -5.64
C CYS A 65 -7.05 -10.00 -4.30
N ALA A 66 -7.80 -9.09 -3.70
CA ALA A 66 -8.72 -9.37 -2.61
C ALA A 66 -10.02 -8.56 -2.79
N GLY A 67 -11.11 -9.07 -2.24
CA GLY A 67 -12.41 -8.42 -2.31
C GLY A 67 -13.39 -9.05 -1.33
N ASN A 68 -14.55 -8.42 -1.20
CA ASN A 68 -15.68 -8.96 -0.43
C ASN A 68 -16.80 -9.33 -1.42
N GLY A 69 -16.85 -10.61 -1.80
CA GLY A 69 -17.75 -11.10 -2.84
C GLY A 69 -17.46 -10.42 -4.19
N THR A 70 -18.38 -9.56 -4.62
CA THR A 70 -18.34 -8.87 -5.91
C THR A 70 -17.86 -7.42 -5.80
N TYR A 71 -17.35 -7.01 -4.63
CA TYR A 71 -16.98 -5.63 -4.33
C TYR A 71 -15.50 -5.48 -3.96
N SER A 72 -14.93 -4.36 -4.42
CA SER A 72 -13.59 -3.88 -4.05
C SER A 72 -13.61 -3.37 -2.62
N VAL A 73 -12.62 -3.79 -1.84
CA VAL A 73 -12.45 -3.37 -0.46
C VAL A 73 -11.67 -2.05 -0.34
N ALA A 74 -10.79 -1.78 -1.30
CA ALA A 74 -10.10 -0.51 -1.44
C ALA A 74 -10.85 0.45 -2.36
N GLN A 75 -10.90 1.72 -1.99
CA GLN A 75 -11.50 2.81 -2.75
C GLN A 75 -10.47 3.92 -3.04
N GLN A 76 -10.89 4.95 -3.77
CA GLN A 76 -10.08 6.12 -4.01
C GLN A 76 -9.67 6.77 -2.67
N GLY A 77 -8.37 6.99 -2.49
CA GLY A 77 -7.80 7.51 -1.24
C GLY A 77 -7.11 6.47 -0.37
N ASP A 78 -7.38 5.17 -0.59
CA ASP A 78 -6.72 4.09 0.15
C ASP A 78 -5.38 3.64 -0.47
N SER A 79 -5.01 4.20 -1.64
CA SER A 79 -3.78 3.87 -2.36
C SER A 79 -2.54 4.03 -1.48
N GLY A 80 -1.69 3.00 -1.44
CA GLY A 80 -0.51 2.95 -0.56
C GLY A 80 -0.79 2.45 0.86
N GLY A 81 -2.06 2.29 1.25
CA GLY A 81 -2.43 1.64 2.51
C GLY A 81 -2.03 0.16 2.53
N GLY A 82 -1.74 -0.37 3.72
CA GLY A 82 -1.42 -1.79 3.91
C GLY A 82 -2.69 -2.63 4.08
N VAL A 83 -2.73 -3.80 3.44
CA VAL A 83 -3.69 -4.86 3.80
C VAL A 83 -2.98 -5.91 4.65
N THR A 84 -3.61 -6.25 5.78
CA THR A 84 -3.11 -7.28 6.70
C THR A 84 -3.95 -8.53 6.59
N PHE A 85 -3.36 -9.68 6.92
CA PHE A 85 -4.10 -10.92 7.15
C PHE A 85 -3.79 -11.41 8.56
N GLU A 86 -4.83 -11.83 9.25
CA GLU A 86 -4.72 -12.35 10.60
C GLU A 86 -4.39 -13.84 10.58
N PHE A 87 -3.38 -14.22 11.35
CA PHE A 87 -3.00 -15.61 11.59
C PHE A 87 -2.66 -15.75 13.08
N GLU A 88 -3.37 -16.65 13.78
CA GLU A 88 -3.19 -16.89 15.22
C GLU A 88 -3.27 -15.59 16.07
N GLY A 89 -4.19 -14.69 15.71
CA GLY A 89 -4.38 -13.40 16.41
C GLY A 89 -3.34 -12.32 16.07
N ILE A 90 -2.41 -12.59 15.15
CA ILE A 90 -1.37 -11.65 14.73
C ILE A 90 -1.67 -11.16 13.31
N HIS A 91 -1.60 -9.84 13.12
CA HIS A 91 -1.78 -9.22 11.81
C HIS A 91 -0.45 -9.12 11.05
N TYR A 92 -0.39 -9.73 9.87
CA TYR A 92 0.76 -9.66 8.98
C TYR A 92 0.44 -8.81 7.75
N VAL A 93 1.27 -7.80 7.48
CA VAL A 93 1.14 -7.01 6.24
C VAL A 93 1.41 -7.90 5.04
N LYS A 94 0.39 -8.13 4.23
CA LYS A 94 0.48 -9.00 3.05
C LYS A 94 0.62 -8.22 1.75
N GLY A 95 -0.01 -7.06 1.68
CA GLY A 95 0.00 -6.26 0.47
C GLY A 95 -0.12 -4.77 0.72
N VAL A 96 0.12 -4.02 -0.34
CA VAL A 96 -0.07 -2.56 -0.41
C VAL A 96 -1.13 -2.27 -1.45
N VAL A 97 -2.14 -1.46 -1.12
CA VAL A 97 -3.20 -1.06 -2.05
C VAL A 97 -2.58 -0.39 -3.26
N SER A 98 -2.81 -0.95 -4.43
CA SER A 98 -2.31 -0.40 -5.70
C SER A 98 -3.45 0.19 -6.52
N SER A 99 -4.45 -0.62 -6.85
CA SER A 99 -5.50 -0.19 -7.78
C SER A 99 -6.82 -0.91 -7.53
N LYS A 100 -7.92 -0.20 -7.80
CA LYS A 100 -9.25 -0.80 -7.92
C LYS A 100 -9.46 -1.31 -9.33
N ILE A 101 -10.05 -2.49 -9.47
CA ILE A 101 -10.38 -3.10 -10.74
C ILE A 101 -11.89 -3.23 -10.81
N SER A 102 -12.51 -2.58 -11.80
CA SER A 102 -13.96 -2.62 -12.03
C SER A 102 -14.27 -3.29 -13.38
N LEU A 103 -15.18 -4.27 -13.37
CA LEU A 103 -15.65 -5.01 -14.53
C LEU A 103 -16.99 -4.45 -15.04
N GLN A 104 -17.38 -4.83 -16.26
CA GLN A 104 -18.61 -4.35 -16.90
C GLN A 104 -19.89 -4.78 -16.16
N ASP A 105 -19.86 -5.90 -15.43
CA ASP A 105 -21.03 -6.49 -14.76
C ASP A 105 -21.19 -6.02 -13.30
N SER A 106 -20.70 -4.82 -12.97
CA SER A 106 -20.67 -4.26 -11.60
C SER A 106 -19.86 -5.08 -10.57
N TYR A 107 -19.08 -6.06 -11.03
CA TYR A 107 -18.08 -6.72 -10.21
C TYR A 107 -16.85 -5.82 -10.08
N SER A 108 -16.37 -5.64 -8.86
CA SER A 108 -15.10 -4.97 -8.60
C SER A 108 -14.28 -5.73 -7.58
N PHE A 109 -12.96 -5.56 -7.62
CA PHE A 109 -12.02 -6.13 -6.67
C PHE A 109 -10.79 -5.22 -6.55
N SER A 110 -10.04 -5.39 -5.47
CA SER A 110 -8.85 -4.61 -5.20
C SER A 110 -7.60 -5.40 -5.56
N ALA A 111 -6.68 -4.75 -6.27
CA ALA A 111 -5.34 -5.26 -6.54
C ALA A 111 -4.33 -4.68 -5.55
N PHE A 112 -3.50 -5.55 -5.02
CA PHE A 112 -2.48 -5.24 -4.04
C PHE A 112 -1.10 -5.68 -4.55
N THR A 113 -0.09 -4.86 -4.29
CA THR A 113 1.31 -5.26 -4.46
C THR A 113 1.69 -6.21 -3.34
N ASN A 114 2.19 -7.40 -3.68
CA ASN A 114 2.55 -8.48 -2.76
C ASN A 114 3.86 -8.16 -2.03
N VAL A 115 3.77 -7.86 -0.74
CA VAL A 115 4.94 -7.54 0.09
C VAL A 115 5.95 -8.69 0.11
N SER A 116 5.49 -9.95 0.09
CA SER A 116 6.37 -11.12 0.07
C SER A 116 7.24 -11.17 -1.19
N HIS A 117 6.74 -10.67 -2.33
CA HIS A 117 7.50 -10.61 -3.58
C HIS A 117 8.67 -9.62 -3.50
N HIS A 118 8.55 -8.58 -2.68
CA HIS A 118 9.55 -7.52 -2.52
C HIS A 118 10.35 -7.63 -1.20
N ILE A 119 10.20 -8.71 -0.44
CA ILE A 119 10.75 -8.78 0.94
C ILE A 119 12.27 -8.65 0.99
N THR A 120 12.99 -9.19 0.01
CA THR A 120 14.45 -9.07 -0.07
C THR A 120 14.87 -7.61 -0.24
N TRP A 121 14.19 -6.88 -1.12
CA TRP A 121 14.43 -5.45 -1.32
C TRP A 121 14.08 -4.64 -0.07
N ILE A 122 12.91 -4.90 0.54
CA ILE A 122 12.48 -4.23 1.77
C ILE A 122 13.50 -4.42 2.89
N ARG A 123 13.99 -5.65 3.09
CA ARG A 123 15.03 -5.96 4.08
C ARG A 123 16.34 -5.24 3.77
N GLY A 124 16.78 -5.25 2.51
CA GLY A 124 17.98 -4.54 2.08
C GLY A 124 17.89 -3.04 2.38
N MET A 125 16.76 -2.42 2.08
CA MET A 125 16.51 -1.01 2.38
C MET A 125 16.43 -0.75 3.88
N ALA A 126 15.79 -1.61 4.66
CA ALA A 126 15.73 -1.47 6.10
C ALA A 126 17.14 -1.53 6.73
N SER A 127 17.94 -2.52 6.35
CA SER A 127 19.34 -2.65 6.81
C SER A 127 20.20 -1.45 6.37
N TYR A 128 20.00 -0.98 5.14
CA TYR A 128 20.67 0.23 4.65
C TYR A 128 20.29 1.44 5.51
N CYS A 129 19.00 1.64 5.80
CA CYS A 129 18.55 2.74 6.63
C CYS A 129 19.12 2.64 8.05
N VAL A 130 19.05 1.48 8.70
CA VAL A 130 19.57 1.27 10.07
C VAL A 130 21.07 1.58 10.15
N SER A 131 21.87 0.99 9.26
CA SER A 131 23.33 1.22 9.24
C SER A 131 23.71 2.68 8.96
N ASN A 132 22.96 3.39 8.13
CA ASN A 132 23.20 4.80 7.84
C ASN A 132 22.63 5.75 8.90
N ILE A 133 21.71 5.29 9.75
CA ILE A 133 21.24 6.03 10.93
C ILE A 133 22.28 5.88 12.05
N GLU A 134 22.75 4.67 12.34
CA GLU A 134 23.73 4.40 13.41
C GLU A 134 25.10 5.06 13.15
N THR A 135 25.52 5.14 11.89
CA THR A 135 26.78 5.82 11.51
C THR A 135 26.65 7.33 11.40
N SER A 136 25.43 7.87 11.53
CA SER A 136 25.22 9.31 11.57
C SER A 136 25.36 9.82 13.02
N ASN A 137 26.28 10.76 13.26
CA ASN A 137 26.39 11.52 14.54
C ASN A 137 25.10 12.27 14.94
N LEU A 138 24.02 12.13 14.17
CA LEU A 138 22.71 12.73 14.40
C LEU A 138 21.91 12.02 15.50
N VAL A 139 22.17 10.74 15.80
CA VAL A 139 21.46 10.03 16.88
C VAL A 139 21.83 10.61 18.25
N HIS A 140 23.10 10.98 18.45
CA HIS A 140 23.54 11.69 19.66
C HIS A 140 22.94 13.11 19.75
N SER A 141 22.67 13.72 18.59
CA SER A 141 22.04 15.06 18.52
C SER A 141 20.53 15.00 18.75
N PHE A 142 19.87 13.92 18.32
CA PHE A 142 18.41 13.75 18.46
C PHE A 142 18.00 13.58 19.94
N PHE A 143 18.80 12.87 20.73
CA PHE A 143 18.60 12.79 22.19
C PHE A 143 18.81 14.13 22.90
N LEU A 144 19.69 15.00 22.38
CA LEU A 144 19.88 16.35 22.94
C LEU A 144 18.77 17.33 22.51
N VAL A 145 18.18 17.16 21.33
CA VAL A 145 17.13 18.05 20.81
C VAL A 145 15.75 17.76 21.44
N GLN A 146 15.49 16.54 21.92
CA GLN A 146 14.26 16.29 22.71
C GLN A 146 14.26 16.96 24.10
N GLY A 147 15.39 17.55 24.53
CA GLY A 147 15.50 18.30 25.78
C GLY A 147 15.21 19.80 25.69
N SER A 148 15.06 20.37 24.49
CA SER A 148 14.91 21.84 24.33
C SER A 148 13.97 22.19 23.18
N TYR A 149 12.67 22.09 23.45
CA TYR A 149 11.66 22.77 22.64
C TYR A 149 11.86 24.28 22.75
N ASN A 150 11.91 24.94 21.59
CA ASN A 150 12.19 26.36 21.32
C ASN A 150 13.66 26.66 20.99
N LEU A 151 13.98 26.81 19.70
CA LEU A 151 14.70 27.96 19.13
C LEU A 151 14.82 27.84 17.59
N ILE A 152 14.61 28.99 16.95
CA ILE A 152 14.61 29.26 15.50
C ILE A 152 16.06 29.39 15.01
N GLY A 153 16.49 28.69 13.94
CA GLY A 153 17.82 28.91 13.35
C GLY A 153 18.26 27.93 12.24
N PRO A 154 19.30 28.27 11.44
CA PRO A 154 19.52 27.75 10.09
C PRO A 154 20.38 26.47 10.07
N SER A 155 19.75 25.30 9.98
CA SER A 155 20.46 24.03 9.73
C SER A 155 19.73 23.10 8.74
N LYS A 156 18.94 23.69 7.82
CA LYS A 156 18.08 22.93 6.89
C LYS A 156 18.83 22.06 5.87
N HIS A 157 20.10 22.33 5.55
CA HIS A 157 20.76 21.66 4.42
C HIS A 157 21.30 20.24 4.72
N ARG A 158 21.58 19.88 5.98
CA ARG A 158 22.03 18.51 6.33
C ARG A 158 20.90 17.58 6.74
N PHE A 159 19.82 18.13 7.29
CA PHE A 159 18.61 17.38 7.67
C PHE A 159 17.87 16.81 6.45
N ILE A 160 17.86 17.57 5.35
CA ILE A 160 17.25 17.15 4.08
C ILE A 160 17.99 15.94 3.47
N SER A 161 19.29 15.75 3.72
CA SER A 161 20.12 14.72 3.08
C SER A 161 19.84 13.29 3.56
N LEU A 162 19.60 13.05 4.86
CA LEU A 162 19.18 11.74 5.36
C LEU A 162 17.71 11.46 5.04
N PHE A 163 16.85 12.48 5.11
CA PHE A 163 15.47 12.37 4.65
C PHE A 163 15.42 12.03 3.14
N THR A 164 16.31 12.58 2.30
CA THR A 164 16.34 12.27 0.85
C THR A 164 16.76 10.84 0.52
N LYS A 165 17.53 10.18 1.39
CA LYS A 165 17.93 8.78 1.20
C LYS A 165 16.84 7.78 1.60
N CYS A 166 16.05 8.07 2.65
CA CYS A 166 14.80 7.34 2.94
C CYS A 166 13.65 7.71 1.98
N LEU A 167 13.66 8.91 1.39
CA LEU A 167 12.69 9.34 0.38
C LEU A 167 12.72 8.47 -0.88
N TRP A 168 13.81 7.76 -1.18
CA TRP A 168 13.81 6.73 -2.25
C TRP A 168 12.84 5.59 -1.96
N LEU A 169 12.62 5.25 -0.69
CA LEU A 169 11.60 4.29 -0.26
C LEU A 169 10.19 4.83 -0.55
N VAL A 170 9.97 6.12 -0.27
CA VAL A 170 8.71 6.83 -0.57
C VAL A 170 8.49 6.94 -2.08
N TYR A 171 9.54 7.24 -2.84
CA TYR A 171 9.50 7.37 -4.30
C TYR A 171 9.28 6.01 -4.98
N PHE A 172 9.82 4.93 -4.42
CA PHE A 172 9.61 3.57 -4.93
C PHE A 172 8.27 2.98 -4.49
N ILE A 173 7.78 3.24 -3.28
CA ILE A 173 6.39 2.93 -2.90
C ILE A 173 5.45 3.68 -3.82
N TYR A 174 5.69 4.98 -4.08
CA TYR A 174 4.97 5.77 -5.06
C TYR A 174 5.06 5.17 -6.48
N TYR A 175 6.25 4.70 -6.91
CA TYR A 175 6.43 4.04 -8.21
C TYR A 175 5.67 2.71 -8.28
N LEU A 176 5.79 1.82 -7.29
CA LEU A 176 5.06 0.56 -7.21
C LEU A 176 3.53 0.75 -7.19
N ILE A 177 3.04 1.81 -6.54
CA ILE A 177 1.62 2.18 -6.54
C ILE A 177 1.18 2.67 -7.93
N ASN A 178 2.03 3.44 -8.64
CA ASN A 178 1.68 4.11 -9.90
C ASN A 178 2.14 3.42 -11.19
N SER A 179 2.97 2.37 -11.14
CA SER A 179 3.43 1.62 -12.34
C SER A 179 2.28 0.93 -13.09
N SER A 180 1.08 0.87 -12.54
CA SER A 180 -0.14 0.39 -13.23
C SER A 180 -0.76 1.41 -14.19
N LYS A 181 -0.26 2.66 -14.23
CA LYS A 181 -0.73 3.74 -15.13
C LYS A 181 0.23 4.08 -16.27
N ILE A 182 1.39 3.41 -16.33
CA ILE A 182 2.37 3.57 -17.39
C ILE A 182 2.50 2.21 -18.08
N PHE A 183 1.52 1.87 -18.91
CA PHE A 183 1.58 1.07 -20.15
C PHE A 183 0.15 0.86 -20.67
#